data_AF-A0A8H7E064-F1
#
_entry.id   AF-A0A8H7E064-F1
#
_cell.length_a   1.000
_cell.length_b   1.000
_cell.length_c   1.000
_cell.angle_alpha   90.00
_cell.angle_beta   90.00
_cell.angle_gamma   90.00
#
_symmetry.space_group_name_H-M   'P 1'
#
loop_
_entity.id
_entity.type
_entity.pdbx_description
1 polymer ?
#
loop_
_entity_poly.entity_id
_entity_poly.type
_entity_poly.pdbx_seq_one_letter_code
_entity_poly.pdbx_strand_id
1 'polypeptide(L)'
;MSANIPEGDVMDNDYKSRPGESYIPVQSDDKPVEDPIDSATADSDEQLAKDEDEAIDKSNIMEERTRGAKPAGTYREPGDEEGLPGPDDGTSAVAKSGS
;
A
#
# COMPACT_ATOMS: atom_id res chain seq x y z
N MET A 1 -16.32 41.51 6.22
CA MET A 1 -15.65 40.58 7.16
C MET A 1 -14.92 39.56 6.31
N SER A 2 -13.59 39.59 6.25
CA SER A 2 -12.81 38.50 5.64
C SER A 2 -12.76 37.35 6.65
N ALA A 3 -13.27 36.18 6.28
CA ALA A 3 -13.02 34.97 7.05
C ALA A 3 -11.53 34.62 6.89
N ASN A 4 -10.83 34.51 8.01
CA ASN A 4 -9.50 33.93 8.07
C ASN A 4 -9.66 32.42 7.83
N ILE A 5 -9.60 31.99 6.56
CA ILE A 5 -9.55 30.57 6.22
C ILE A 5 -8.12 30.12 6.52
N PRO A 6 -7.90 29.13 7.39
CA PRO A 6 -6.58 28.59 7.58
C PRO A 6 -6.10 28.00 6.25
N GLU A 7 -5.06 28.60 5.68
CA GLU A 7 -4.27 27.96 4.63
C GLU A 7 -3.52 26.80 5.31
N GLY A 8 -3.96 25.57 5.04
CA GLY A 8 -3.24 24.38 5.50
C GLY A 8 -1.90 24.26 4.80
N ASP A 9 -0.90 23.75 5.52
CA ASP A 9 0.36 23.35 4.89
C ASP A 9 0.09 22.11 4.02
N VAL A 10 0.56 22.14 2.76
CA VAL A 10 0.37 21.04 1.82
C VAL A 10 1.45 19.96 1.97
N MET A 11 2.48 20.20 2.79
CA MET A 11 3.57 19.27 3.11
C MET A 11 3.65 19.00 4.62
N ASP A 12 2.52 18.65 5.24
CA ASP A 12 2.46 18.28 6.66
C ASP A 12 2.96 16.85 6.84
N ASN A 13 3.87 16.61 7.78
CA ASN A 13 4.44 15.29 8.04
C ASN A 13 4.20 14.81 9.48
N ASP A 14 3.38 15.51 10.26
CA ASP A 14 3.11 15.23 11.68
C ASP A 14 2.52 13.82 11.88
N TYR A 15 1.84 13.27 10.87
CA TYR A 15 1.26 11.93 10.88
C TYR A 15 2.28 10.78 10.94
N LYS A 16 3.59 11.02 10.71
CA LYS A 16 4.62 9.96 10.74
C LYS A 16 5.03 9.53 12.14
N SER A 17 4.60 10.27 13.15
CA SER A 17 4.93 10.02 14.54
C SER A 17 3.74 10.32 15.42
N ARG A 18 3.72 9.74 16.62
CA ARG A 18 2.75 10.10 17.65
C ARG A 18 3.45 10.10 19.01
N PRO A 19 2.91 10.79 20.03
CA PRO A 19 3.47 10.71 21.37
C PRO A 19 3.60 9.24 21.83
N GLY A 20 4.82 8.82 22.17
CA GLY A 20 5.14 7.45 22.57
C GLY A 20 5.58 6.51 21.45
N GLU A 21 5.53 6.95 20.18
CA GLU A 21 5.95 6.14 19.03
C GLU A 21 6.63 7.03 17.98
N SER A 22 7.95 6.87 17.87
CA SER A 22 8.82 7.74 17.06
C SER A 22 8.79 7.45 15.56
N TYR A 23 8.13 6.37 15.12
CA TYR A 23 8.07 5.98 13.72
C TYR A 23 6.79 5.20 13.40
N ILE A 24 6.07 5.67 12.39
CA ILE A 24 4.96 4.96 11.74
C ILE A 24 5.43 4.67 10.30
N PRO A 25 5.29 3.42 9.78
CA PRO A 25 5.85 3.02 8.49
C PRO A 25 5.02 3.52 7.29
N VAL A 26 4.85 4.83 7.20
CA VAL A 26 4.16 5.53 6.12
C VAL A 26 5.15 6.38 5.32
N GLN A 27 4.80 6.64 4.07
CA GLN A 27 5.60 7.56 3.24
C GLN A 27 5.33 9.00 3.65
N SER A 28 6.32 9.86 3.39
CA SER A 28 6.27 11.29 3.67
C SER A 28 5.76 12.06 2.48
N ASP A 29 5.15 13.22 2.72
CA ASP A 29 4.75 14.12 1.63
C ASP A 29 5.97 14.59 0.84
N ASP A 30 7.07 14.92 1.52
CA ASP A 30 8.32 15.36 0.89
C ASP A 30 9.20 14.21 0.36
N LYS A 31 8.79 12.94 0.56
CA LYS A 31 9.64 11.82 0.13
C LYS A 31 9.55 11.70 -1.39
N PRO A 32 10.68 11.80 -2.12
CA PRO A 32 10.67 11.55 -3.55
C PRO A 32 10.10 10.16 -3.84
N VAL A 33 9.14 10.12 -4.75
CA VAL A 33 8.62 8.87 -5.30
C VAL A 33 9.31 8.66 -6.63
N GLU A 34 9.94 7.49 -6.77
CA GLU A 34 10.54 7.10 -8.03
C GLU A 34 9.42 6.93 -9.07
N ASP A 35 9.52 7.67 -10.16
CA ASP A 35 8.67 7.47 -11.32
C ASP A 35 9.34 6.40 -12.21
N PRO A 36 8.72 5.23 -12.40
CA PRO A 36 9.28 4.20 -13.28
C PRO A 36 9.30 4.64 -14.76
N ILE A 37 8.64 5.74 -15.11
CA ILE A 37 8.54 6.25 -16.47
C ILE A 37 9.64 7.29 -16.72
N ASP A 38 10.47 7.04 -17.73
CA ASP A 38 11.44 8.03 -18.21
C ASP A 38 10.74 9.08 -19.09
N SER A 39 10.50 10.26 -18.53
CA SER A 39 9.87 11.39 -19.23
C SER A 39 10.53 11.79 -20.55
N ALA A 40 11.82 11.51 -20.75
CA ALA A 40 12.51 11.84 -22.00
C ALA A 40 12.12 10.91 -23.16
N THR A 41 11.66 9.71 -22.85
CA THR A 41 11.35 8.66 -23.83
C THR A 41 9.90 8.20 -23.80
N ALA A 42 9.14 8.57 -22.77
CA ALA A 42 7.73 8.22 -22.59
C ALA A 42 6.86 8.53 -23.81
N ASP A 43 7.05 9.71 -24.42
CA ASP A 43 6.25 10.18 -25.57
C ASP A 43 6.87 9.79 -26.94
N SER A 44 7.81 8.84 -26.97
CA SER A 44 8.47 8.43 -28.22
C SER A 44 7.66 7.41 -29.01
N ASP A 45 7.81 7.43 -30.34
CA ASP A 45 7.21 6.43 -31.24
C ASP A 45 7.62 4.99 -30.88
N GLU A 46 8.81 4.80 -30.28
CA GLU A 46 9.28 3.49 -29.83
C GLU A 46 8.47 2.95 -28.65
N GLN A 47 8.07 3.82 -27.71
CA GLN A 47 7.20 3.42 -26.60
C GLN A 47 5.80 3.08 -27.11
N LEU A 48 5.24 3.88 -28.02
CA LEU A 48 3.93 3.59 -28.62
C LEU A 48 3.89 2.20 -29.28
N ALA A 49 4.93 1.84 -30.04
CA ALA A 49 4.98 0.52 -30.69
C ALA A 49 5.05 -0.64 -29.67
N LYS A 50 5.81 -0.48 -28.58
CA LYS A 50 5.87 -1.47 -27.50
C LYS A 50 4.52 -1.60 -26.78
N ASP A 51 3.88 -0.47 -26.49
CA ASP A 51 2.56 -0.44 -25.86
C ASP A 51 1.51 -1.14 -26.74
N GLU A 52 1.55 -0.93 -28.06
CA GLU A 52 0.65 -1.62 -29.01
C GLU A 52 0.85 -3.14 -29.01
N ASP A 53 2.11 -3.59 -29.00
CA ASP A 53 2.45 -5.02 -28.94
C ASP A 53 2.00 -5.65 -27.61
N GLU A 54 2.25 -4.96 -26.48
CA GLU A 54 1.92 -5.45 -25.14
C GLU A 54 0.40 -5.42 -24.87
N ALA A 55 -0.31 -4.43 -25.39
CA ALA A 55 -1.76 -4.32 -25.25
C ALA A 55 -2.52 -5.47 -25.94
N ILE A 56 -1.94 -6.03 -27.00
CA ILE A 56 -2.50 -7.17 -27.74
C ILE A 56 -2.03 -8.51 -27.14
N ASP A 57 -0.96 -8.51 -26.34
CA ASP A 57 -0.42 -9.72 -25.73
C ASP A 57 -1.38 -10.32 -24.69
N LYS A 58 -1.88 -11.51 -25.02
CA LYS A 58 -2.77 -12.27 -24.13
C LYS A 58 -2.03 -13.11 -23.11
N SER A 59 -0.70 -13.23 -23.20
CA SER A 59 0.10 -14.04 -22.29
C SER A 59 0.05 -13.53 -20.84
N ASN A 60 -0.13 -12.23 -20.67
CA ASN A 60 -0.30 -11.56 -19.37
C ASN A 60 -1.76 -11.61 -18.85
N ILE A 61 -2.70 -12.18 -19.60
CA ILE A 61 -4.09 -12.30 -19.19
C ILE A 61 -4.29 -13.61 -18.43
N MET A 62 -4.81 -13.51 -17.20
CA MET A 62 -5.24 -14.70 -16.45
C MET A 62 -6.37 -15.42 -17.20
N GLU A 63 -6.22 -16.73 -17.41
CA GLU A 63 -7.17 -17.55 -18.18
C GLU A 63 -8.56 -17.66 -17.53
N GLU A 64 -8.64 -17.53 -16.19
CA GLU A 64 -9.88 -17.68 -15.42
C GLU A 64 -10.11 -16.51 -14.44
N ARG A 65 -11.39 -16.25 -14.14
CA ARG A 65 -11.78 -15.27 -13.12
C ARG A 65 -11.53 -15.84 -11.72
N THR A 66 -10.78 -15.10 -10.91
CA THR A 66 -10.63 -15.40 -9.47
C THR A 66 -11.88 -15.06 -8.65
N ARG A 67 -12.84 -14.31 -9.22
CA ARG A 67 -14.06 -13.90 -8.53
C ARG A 67 -15.00 -15.10 -8.34
N GLY A 68 -15.03 -15.64 -7.13
CA GLY A 68 -15.85 -16.81 -6.76
C GLY A 68 -15.07 -18.13 -6.75
N ALA A 69 -13.77 -18.11 -7.08
CA ALA A 69 -12.91 -19.26 -6.91
C ALA A 69 -12.88 -19.64 -5.42
N LYS A 70 -13.20 -20.90 -5.10
CA LYS A 70 -13.05 -21.39 -3.74
C LYS A 70 -11.55 -21.43 -3.42
N PRO A 71 -11.12 -21.00 -2.22
CA PRO A 71 -9.74 -21.18 -1.81
C PRO A 71 -9.36 -22.66 -1.93
N ALA A 72 -8.07 -22.95 -2.13
CA ALA A 72 -7.55 -24.31 -2.22
C ALA A 72 -7.75 -25.13 -0.92
N GLY A 73 -8.28 -24.51 0.14
CA GLY A 73 -8.76 -25.15 1.37
C GLY A 73 -10.10 -24.58 1.82
N THR A 74 -10.62 -25.06 2.95
CA THR A 74 -11.79 -24.47 3.61
C THR A 74 -11.37 -23.24 4.40
N TYR A 75 -12.24 -22.22 4.46
CA TYR A 75 -12.10 -21.16 5.46
C TYR A 75 -12.10 -21.81 6.84
N ARG A 76 -10.98 -21.68 7.57
CA ARG A 76 -10.82 -22.11 8.95
C ARG A 76 -10.28 -20.94 9.74
N GLU A 77 -10.78 -20.79 10.94
CA GLU A 77 -10.24 -19.81 11.90
C GLU A 77 -8.78 -20.18 12.23
N PRO A 78 -7.85 -19.22 12.19
CA PRO A 78 -6.49 -19.42 12.67
C PRO A 78 -6.51 -19.91 14.12
N GLY A 79 -5.59 -20.81 14.48
CA GLY A 79 -5.38 -21.18 15.89
C GLY A 79 -4.92 -19.99 16.74
N ASP A 80 -4.99 -20.13 18.07
CA ASP A 80 -4.66 -19.05 19.03
C ASP A 80 -3.27 -18.43 18.84
N GLU A 81 -2.34 -19.18 18.24
CA GLU A 81 -0.97 -18.76 17.97
C GLU A 81 -0.68 -18.57 16.47
N GLU A 82 -1.63 -18.86 15.58
CA GLU A 82 -1.45 -18.83 14.13
C GLU A 82 -1.61 -17.40 13.60
N GLY A 83 -0.54 -16.86 13.01
CA GLY A 83 -0.51 -15.49 12.51
C GLY A 83 -0.17 -14.45 13.58
N LEU A 84 0.04 -14.87 14.83
CA LEU A 84 0.62 -14.00 15.85
C LEU A 84 2.15 -13.94 15.67
N PRO A 85 2.76 -12.77 15.88
CA PRO A 85 4.21 -12.63 15.93
C PRO A 85 4.78 -13.46 17.09
N GLY A 86 6.00 -13.96 16.92
CA GLY A 86 6.67 -14.79 17.92
C GLY A 86 6.84 -14.07 19.26
N PRO A 87 7.03 -14.81 20.37
CA PRO A 87 7.13 -14.23 21.72
C PRO A 87 8.27 -13.21 21.86
N ASP A 88 9.28 -13.29 20.99
CA ASP A 88 10.44 -12.41 20.98
C ASP A 88 10.20 -11.05 20.30
N ASP A 89 9.10 -10.90 19.55
CA ASP A 89 8.78 -9.67 18.79
C ASP A 89 7.86 -8.71 19.56
N GLY A 90 7.28 -9.15 20.70
CA GLY A 90 6.56 -8.29 21.64
C GLY A 90 5.26 -7.64 21.13
N THR A 91 4.79 -8.02 19.94
CA THR A 91 3.68 -7.37 19.20
C THR A 91 2.33 -8.10 19.34
N SER A 92 2.12 -8.89 20.40
CA SER A 92 0.83 -9.51 20.71
C SER A 92 -0.13 -8.52 21.36
N ALA A 93 -1.21 -8.15 20.66
CA ALA A 93 -2.24 -7.23 21.16
C ALA A 93 -3.13 -7.91 22.22
N VAL A 94 -2.71 -7.87 23.49
CA VAL A 94 -3.57 -8.27 24.61
C VAL A 94 -4.50 -7.12 24.97
N ALA A 95 -5.77 -7.19 24.54
CA ALA A 95 -6.81 -6.32 25.05
C ALA A 95 -6.97 -6.59 26.56
N LYS A 96 -6.45 -5.69 27.39
CA LYS A 96 -6.51 -5.77 28.84
C LYS A 96 -7.97 -5.58 29.28
N SER A 97 -8.68 -6.67 29.55
CA SER A 97 -9.97 -6.63 30.23
C SER A 97 -9.76 -6.07 31.63
N GLY A 98 -10.22 -4.83 31.84
CA GLY A 98 -10.21 -4.17 33.15
C GLY A 98 -11.03 -4.97 34.17
N SER A 99 -10.44 -5.15 35.35
CA SER A 99 -11.09 -5.65 36.56
C SER A 99 -11.92 -4.57 37.24
#